data_AF-A0AAJ0D6A4-F1
#
_entry.id   AF-A0AAJ0D6A4-F1
#
_cell.length_a   1.000
_cell.length_b   1.000
_cell.length_c   1.000
_cell.angle_alpha   90.00
_cell.angle_beta   90.00
_cell.angle_gamma   90.00
#
_symmetry.space_group_name_H-M   'P 1'
#
loop_
_entity.id
_entity.type
_entity.pdbx_description
1 polymer ?
#
loop_
_entity_poly.entity_id
_entity_poly.type
_entity_poly.pdbx_seq_one_letter_code
_entity_poly.pdbx_strand_id
1 'polypeptide(L)'
;MQGFRMVVGDPYAREQTFSSAYSIYRCYTDGPFEPNPMGVADSDTQTFPKKHCPGGIRVNIMFPNCWDGINLDSADHTSHVASGYNGCPSTHPVQLPQIMLETVFDTGMFPKSDWPKDGSQPFVWAQGDPTGYGYHADYVFGWKGDSLQKAVDQRCSLGTCEGLTTQDQSVGNKCTKKPSFGPPNLSGWVKHLPGKMKVTYQ
;
A
#
# COMPACT_ATOMS: atom_id res chain seq x y z
N MET A 1 -2.80 -1.07 -22.70
CA MET A 1 -2.08 -0.44 -21.56
C MET A 1 -0.77 -1.16 -21.19
N GLN A 2 -0.19 -2.01 -22.04
CA GLN A 2 1.11 -2.64 -21.73
C GLN A 2 2.17 -1.55 -21.50
N GLY A 3 2.87 -1.62 -20.37
CA GLY A 3 3.86 -0.61 -19.99
C GLY A 3 3.31 0.56 -19.17
N PHE A 4 1.99 0.61 -18.92
CA PHE A 4 1.40 1.62 -18.03
C PHE A 4 1.95 1.49 -16.60
N ARG A 5 2.26 2.64 -15.99
CA ARG A 5 2.80 2.74 -14.62
C ARG A 5 2.23 3.95 -13.93
N MET A 6 2.05 3.88 -12.62
CA MET A 6 1.72 5.07 -11.84
C MET A 6 2.19 4.90 -10.40
N VAL A 7 2.53 6.00 -9.77
CA VAL A 7 2.92 6.07 -8.36
C VAL A 7 1.86 6.85 -7.59
N VAL A 8 1.67 6.48 -6.32
CA VAL A 8 0.81 7.21 -5.39
C VAL A 8 1.49 7.37 -4.04
N GLY A 9 1.29 8.52 -3.40
CA GLY A 9 1.95 8.90 -2.15
C GLY A 9 3.30 9.61 -2.39
N ASP A 10 3.92 10.04 -1.31
CA ASP A 10 5.23 10.71 -1.33
C ASP A 10 6.13 10.13 -0.23
N PRO A 11 7.22 9.42 -0.55
CA PRO A 11 8.11 8.86 0.47
C PRO A 11 8.79 9.91 1.35
N TYR A 12 8.80 11.18 0.97
CA TYR A 12 9.43 12.26 1.73
C TYR A 12 8.46 13.00 2.65
N ALA A 13 7.15 12.74 2.55
CA ALA A 13 6.15 13.36 3.42
C ALA A 13 6.36 12.97 4.90
N ARG A 14 6.25 13.96 5.79
CA ARG A 14 6.33 13.79 7.27
C ARG A 14 5.17 14.45 8.02
N GLU A 15 4.39 15.25 7.31
CA GLU A 15 3.18 15.92 7.75
C GLU A 15 2.05 15.64 6.75
N GLN A 16 0.84 16.01 7.14
CA GLN A 16 -0.31 15.93 6.26
C GLN A 16 -0.09 16.83 5.04
N THR A 17 -0.02 16.22 3.86
CA THR A 17 -0.09 16.94 2.59
C THR A 17 -1.53 16.93 2.10
N PHE A 18 -1.99 18.03 1.50
CA PHE A 18 -3.29 18.07 0.82
C PHE A 18 -3.24 17.45 -0.59
N SER A 19 -2.29 16.53 -0.82
CA SER A 19 -2.21 15.82 -2.09
C SER A 19 -3.36 14.82 -2.23
N SER A 20 -3.67 14.43 -3.46
CA SER A 20 -4.74 13.47 -3.78
C SER A 20 -4.50 12.06 -3.24
N ALA A 21 -3.31 11.77 -2.70
CA ALA A 21 -2.93 10.50 -2.12
C ALA A 21 -3.11 10.54 -0.59
N TYR A 22 -4.16 9.89 -0.08
CA TYR A 22 -4.36 9.70 1.35
C TYR A 22 -4.09 8.25 1.73
N SER A 23 -3.22 8.06 2.72
CA SER A 23 -3.03 6.77 3.38
C SER A 23 -3.99 6.68 4.54
N ILE A 24 -4.70 5.56 4.66
CA ILE A 24 -5.53 5.32 5.84
C ILE A 24 -4.94 4.15 6.60
N TYR A 25 -4.67 4.36 7.88
CA TYR A 25 -4.24 3.36 8.83
C TYR A 25 -5.41 2.90 9.68
N ARG A 26 -5.41 1.62 10.03
CA ARG A 26 -6.31 1.05 11.02
C ARG A 26 -5.55 0.17 11.98
N CYS A 27 -5.88 0.31 13.26
CA CYS A 27 -5.42 -0.56 14.33
C CYS A 27 -6.49 -1.61 14.63
N TYR A 28 -6.20 -2.89 14.39
CA TYR A 28 -7.13 -3.95 14.78
C TYR A 28 -6.97 -4.28 16.27
N THR A 29 -8.02 -4.03 17.05
CA THR A 29 -8.01 -4.19 18.51
C THR A 29 -8.70 -5.46 19.01
N ASP A 30 -9.49 -6.13 18.17
CA ASP A 30 -10.42 -7.19 18.59
C ASP A 30 -9.79 -8.58 18.54
N GLY A 31 -8.65 -8.75 19.21
CA GLY A 31 -7.96 -10.03 19.34
C GLY A 31 -6.68 -10.16 18.51
N PRO A 32 -6.12 -11.38 18.39
CA PRO A 32 -4.86 -11.62 17.69
C PRO A 32 -4.98 -11.32 16.18
N PHE A 33 -3.84 -11.29 15.49
CA PHE A 33 -3.79 -11.07 14.04
C PHE A 33 -4.65 -12.09 13.28
N GLU A 34 -5.79 -11.61 12.79
CA GLU A 34 -6.71 -12.32 11.90
C GLU A 34 -6.97 -11.38 10.71
N PRO A 35 -6.33 -11.59 9.54
CA PRO A 35 -6.44 -10.67 8.42
C PRO A 35 -7.88 -10.64 7.90
N ASN A 36 -8.64 -9.61 8.29
CA ASN A 36 -9.98 -9.33 7.78
C ASN A 36 -9.97 -8.04 6.95
N PRO A 37 -9.95 -8.14 5.61
CA PRO A 37 -9.92 -6.99 4.71
C PRO A 37 -11.24 -6.19 4.71
N MET A 38 -12.30 -6.66 5.36
CA MET A 38 -13.64 -6.03 5.37
C MET A 38 -14.07 -5.50 6.75
N GLY A 39 -13.12 -5.23 7.66
CA GLY A 39 -13.46 -4.71 8.99
C GLY A 39 -14.30 -3.42 8.96
N VAL A 40 -15.23 -3.29 9.91
CA VAL A 40 -16.05 -2.08 10.09
C VAL A 40 -15.20 -0.97 10.72
N ALA A 41 -15.40 0.28 10.28
CA ALA A 41 -14.59 1.43 10.64
C ALA A 41 -15.05 2.07 11.96
N ASP A 42 -14.16 2.15 12.95
CA ASP A 42 -14.38 2.97 14.15
C ASP A 42 -13.16 3.81 14.56
N SER A 43 -11.97 3.60 13.96
CA SER A 43 -10.75 4.34 14.36
C SER A 43 -9.67 4.51 13.26
N ASP A 44 -10.09 4.84 12.03
CA ASP A 44 -9.14 5.13 10.95
C ASP A 44 -8.32 6.41 11.22
N THR A 45 -7.01 6.36 10.94
CA THR A 45 -6.07 7.48 11.10
C THR A 45 -5.27 7.72 9.83
N GLN A 46 -4.71 8.92 9.64
CA GLN A 46 -3.81 9.21 8.51
C GLN A 46 -2.34 8.91 8.84
N THR A 47 -2.05 8.61 10.10
CA THR A 47 -0.73 8.36 10.66
C THR A 47 -0.70 7.00 11.34
N PHE A 48 0.50 6.56 11.71
CA PHE A 48 0.63 5.34 12.49
C PHE A 48 -0.26 5.37 13.75
N PRO A 49 -1.00 4.29 14.03
CA PRO A 49 -1.74 4.17 15.28
C PRO A 49 -0.81 4.26 16.49
N LYS A 50 -1.17 5.12 17.45
CA LYS A 50 -0.38 5.34 18.67
C LYS A 50 -0.52 4.24 19.73
N LYS A 51 -1.54 3.40 19.62
CA LYS A 51 -1.82 2.31 20.57
C LYS A 51 -1.27 0.98 20.05
N HIS A 52 -1.03 0.04 20.96
CA HIS A 52 -0.73 -1.35 20.58
C HIS A 52 -1.92 -1.94 19.81
N CYS A 53 -1.62 -2.65 18.72
CA CYS A 53 -2.61 -3.24 17.81
C CYS A 53 -2.42 -4.77 17.78
N PRO A 54 -3.11 -5.52 18.67
CA PRO A 54 -2.99 -6.98 18.76
C PRO A 54 -3.36 -7.70 17.46
N GLY A 55 -4.28 -7.13 16.67
CA GLY A 55 -4.71 -7.66 15.39
C GLY A 55 -3.88 -7.18 14.20
N GLY A 56 -2.79 -6.43 14.46
CA GLY A 56 -1.96 -5.81 13.42
C GLY A 56 -2.39 -4.40 13.03
N ILE A 57 -1.58 -3.78 12.18
CA ILE A 57 -1.83 -2.47 11.58
C ILE A 57 -2.12 -2.67 10.10
N ARG A 58 -3.29 -2.24 9.65
CA ARG A 58 -3.62 -2.13 8.23
C ARG A 58 -3.25 -0.74 7.74
N VAL A 59 -2.68 -0.65 6.55
CA VAL A 59 -2.58 0.59 5.79
C VAL A 59 -3.12 0.34 4.38
N ASN A 60 -3.92 1.27 3.86
CA ASN A 60 -4.31 1.25 2.46
C ASN A 60 -4.03 2.60 1.80
N ILE A 61 -3.87 2.54 0.48
CA ILE A 61 -3.70 3.71 -0.39
C ILE A 61 -4.45 3.47 -1.68
N MET A 62 -5.13 4.50 -2.17
CA MET A 62 -5.90 4.45 -3.41
C MET A 62 -5.14 5.15 -4.52
N PHE A 63 -4.90 4.44 -5.62
CA PHE A 63 -4.27 5.04 -6.79
C PHE A 63 -5.21 6.03 -7.49
N PRO A 64 -4.66 7.02 -8.22
CA PRO A 64 -5.40 7.79 -9.22
C PRO A 64 -6.21 6.88 -10.15
N ASN A 65 -7.41 7.31 -10.49
CA ASN A 65 -8.38 6.53 -11.28
C ASN A 65 -8.73 7.21 -12.61
N CYS A 66 -8.02 8.26 -13.00
CA CYS A 66 -8.19 8.96 -14.26
C CYS A 66 -6.85 9.09 -14.98
N TRP A 67 -6.86 8.95 -16.30
CA TRP A 67 -5.69 8.94 -17.16
C TRP A 67 -5.83 9.98 -18.28
N ASP A 68 -4.72 10.62 -18.66
CA ASP A 68 -4.67 11.60 -19.75
C ASP A 68 -5.00 11.03 -21.13
N GLY A 69 -4.99 9.70 -21.28
CA GLY A 69 -5.27 9.02 -22.55
C GLY A 69 -4.08 8.97 -23.51
N ILE A 70 -2.93 9.48 -23.10
CA ILE A 70 -1.76 9.72 -23.96
C ILE A 70 -0.53 8.99 -23.38
N ASN A 71 -0.16 9.30 -22.13
CA ASN A 71 1.13 8.89 -21.57
C ASN A 71 0.99 7.64 -20.71
N LEU A 72 1.69 6.56 -21.07
CA LEU A 72 1.73 5.35 -20.24
C LEU A 72 2.52 5.55 -18.94
N ASP A 73 3.41 6.55 -18.94
CA ASP A 73 4.20 6.99 -17.81
C ASP A 73 4.67 8.42 -18.12
N SER A 74 4.69 9.30 -17.12
CA SER A 74 5.23 10.67 -17.24
C SER A 74 6.62 10.73 -16.62
N ALA A 75 7.40 11.77 -16.93
CA ALA A 75 8.75 11.91 -16.38
C ALA A 75 8.80 11.99 -14.83
N ASP A 76 7.72 12.47 -14.24
CA ASP A 76 7.50 12.53 -12.79
C ASP A 76 6.65 11.37 -12.25
N HIS A 77 6.32 10.40 -13.10
CA HIS A 77 5.51 9.21 -12.81
C HIS A 77 4.10 9.45 -12.27
N THR A 78 3.63 10.70 -12.27
CA THR A 78 2.40 11.12 -11.57
C THR A 78 1.52 12.07 -12.37
N SER A 79 2.08 12.96 -13.21
CA SER A 79 1.30 13.98 -13.94
C SER A 79 0.39 13.45 -15.06
N HIS A 80 0.57 12.22 -15.51
CA HIS A 80 -0.29 11.58 -16.51
C HIS A 80 -1.55 10.94 -15.93
N VAL A 81 -1.69 10.93 -14.59
CA VAL A 81 -2.86 10.42 -13.88
C VAL A 81 -3.42 11.45 -12.90
N ALA A 82 -4.72 11.35 -12.63
CA ALA A 82 -5.40 12.19 -11.65
C ALA A 82 -6.46 11.39 -10.87
N SER A 83 -6.82 11.88 -9.70
CA SER A 83 -7.93 11.35 -8.92
C SER A 83 -9.23 12.08 -9.27
N GLY A 84 -10.27 11.33 -9.60
CA GLY A 84 -11.62 11.83 -9.86
C GLY A 84 -12.64 11.13 -8.97
N TYR A 85 -13.36 11.90 -8.15
CA TYR A 85 -14.42 11.35 -7.27
C TYR A 85 -15.80 11.31 -7.96
N ASN A 86 -16.13 12.35 -8.73
CA ASN A 86 -17.39 12.49 -9.47
C ASN A 86 -17.17 12.41 -10.99
N GLY A 87 -16.26 11.54 -11.40
CA GLY A 87 -15.76 11.45 -12.76
C GLY A 87 -14.43 12.17 -12.95
N CYS A 88 -13.88 12.01 -14.15
CA CYS A 88 -12.55 12.45 -14.45
C CYS A 88 -12.48 13.92 -14.88
N PRO A 89 -11.42 14.64 -14.50
CA PRO A 89 -11.19 16.00 -14.99
C PRO A 89 -10.95 15.97 -16.50
N SER A 90 -11.23 17.09 -17.17
CA SER A 90 -11.07 17.21 -18.63
C SER A 90 -9.62 16.99 -19.10
N THR A 91 -8.64 17.20 -18.22
CA THR A 91 -7.22 16.92 -18.48
C THR A 91 -6.88 15.44 -18.43
N HIS A 92 -7.71 14.61 -17.78
CA HIS A 92 -7.50 13.17 -17.61
C HIS A 92 -8.76 12.38 -17.95
N PRO A 93 -9.30 12.49 -19.18
CA PRO A 93 -10.68 12.09 -19.47
C PRO A 93 -10.93 10.58 -19.45
N VAL A 94 -9.89 9.75 -19.39
CA VAL A 94 -10.04 8.29 -19.46
C VAL A 94 -10.15 7.71 -18.05
N GLN A 95 -11.32 7.15 -17.73
CA GLN A 95 -11.53 6.43 -16.47
C GLN A 95 -10.72 5.13 -16.45
N LEU A 96 -9.96 4.93 -15.37
CA LEU A 96 -9.29 3.68 -15.04
C LEU A 96 -10.11 2.90 -14.00
N PRO A 97 -9.94 1.56 -13.92
CA PRO A 97 -10.38 0.80 -12.76
C PRO A 97 -9.74 1.35 -11.49
N GLN A 98 -10.52 1.46 -10.40
CA GLN A 98 -9.97 1.88 -9.11
C GLN A 98 -9.06 0.77 -8.56
N ILE A 99 -7.81 1.12 -8.29
CA ILE A 99 -6.86 0.25 -7.60
C ILE A 99 -6.70 0.75 -6.17
N MET A 100 -6.90 -0.16 -5.22
CA MET A 100 -6.59 0.06 -3.81
C MET A 100 -5.56 -0.99 -3.41
N LEU A 101 -4.43 -0.54 -2.87
CA LEU A 101 -3.46 -1.43 -2.25
C LEU A 101 -3.69 -1.40 -0.75
N GLU A 102 -4.01 -2.56 -0.19
CA GLU A 102 -4.17 -2.77 1.25
C GLU A 102 -3.11 -3.74 1.73
N THR A 103 -2.41 -3.37 2.79
CA THR A 103 -1.43 -4.23 3.46
C THR A 103 -1.76 -4.29 4.94
N VAL A 104 -1.80 -5.50 5.49
CA VAL A 104 -1.89 -5.72 6.94
C VAL A 104 -0.56 -6.24 7.44
N PHE A 105 0.06 -5.48 8.35
CA PHE A 105 1.27 -5.87 9.05
C PHE A 105 0.91 -6.54 10.37
N ASP A 106 1.40 -7.76 10.59
CA ASP A 106 1.29 -8.43 11.89
C ASP A 106 2.22 -7.76 12.90
N THR A 107 1.75 -6.65 13.47
CA THR A 107 2.42 -5.95 14.56
C THR A 107 2.01 -6.47 15.94
N GLY A 108 1.04 -7.38 16.00
CA GLY A 108 0.53 -7.95 17.24
C GLY A 108 1.58 -8.81 17.96
N MET A 109 2.52 -9.36 17.20
CA MET A 109 3.66 -10.13 17.71
C MET A 109 4.61 -9.32 18.61
N PHE A 110 4.62 -7.99 18.51
CA PHE A 110 5.44 -7.13 19.38
C PHE A 110 4.73 -6.88 20.72
N PRO A 111 5.41 -7.04 21.86
CA PRO A 111 4.79 -6.87 23.16
C PRO A 111 4.38 -5.41 23.39
N LYS A 112 3.24 -5.21 24.05
CA LYS A 112 2.73 -3.86 24.42
C LYS A 112 3.75 -3.03 25.22
N SER A 113 4.68 -3.67 25.93
CA SER A 113 5.77 -3.00 26.65
C SER A 113 6.71 -2.19 25.76
N ASP A 114 6.75 -2.47 24.45
CA ASP A 114 7.60 -1.75 23.50
C ASP A 114 7.01 -0.39 23.09
N TRP A 115 5.75 -0.11 23.43
CA TRP A 115 5.15 1.19 23.17
C TRP A 115 5.67 2.24 24.16
N PRO A 116 6.20 3.38 23.67
CA PRO A 116 6.69 4.45 24.52
C PRO A 116 5.63 5.05 25.46
N LYS A 117 6.08 5.45 26.66
CA LYS A 117 5.21 6.06 27.68
C LYS A 117 4.74 7.48 27.33
N ASP A 118 5.39 8.14 26.37
CA ASP A 118 5.04 9.48 25.89
C ASP A 118 3.83 9.48 24.93
N GLY A 119 3.28 8.31 24.61
CA GLY A 119 2.14 8.14 23.70
C GLY A 119 2.53 8.11 22.22
N SER A 120 3.82 8.03 21.89
CA SER A 120 4.30 7.69 20.54
C SER A 120 4.22 6.17 20.28
N GLN A 121 4.63 5.74 19.09
CA GLN A 121 4.62 4.33 18.66
C GLN A 121 6.00 3.93 18.08
N PRO A 122 6.40 2.64 18.15
CA PRO A 122 7.77 2.23 17.90
C PRO A 122 8.14 2.01 16.41
N PHE A 123 7.17 1.99 15.50
CA PHE A 123 7.41 1.64 14.09
C PHE A 123 7.84 2.83 13.24
N VAL A 124 8.63 2.55 12.20
CA VAL A 124 9.14 3.54 11.27
C VAL A 124 9.16 2.90 9.88
N TRP A 125 8.72 3.62 8.85
CA TRP A 125 8.88 3.16 7.47
C TRP A 125 10.36 3.09 7.08
N ALA A 126 10.72 2.19 6.16
CA ALA A 126 12.11 1.98 5.77
C ALA A 126 12.81 3.23 5.19
N GLN A 127 12.04 4.20 4.68
CA GLN A 127 12.56 5.50 4.21
C GLN A 127 12.82 6.52 5.35
N GLY A 128 12.58 6.15 6.61
CA GLY A 128 12.86 6.97 7.79
C GLY A 128 11.69 7.84 8.25
N ASP A 129 10.45 7.44 7.94
CA ASP A 129 9.25 8.14 8.40
C ASP A 129 8.65 7.49 9.66
N PRO A 130 8.67 8.17 10.81
CA PRO A 130 8.05 7.71 12.04
C PRO A 130 6.57 8.15 12.17
N THR A 131 6.06 8.99 11.26
CA THR A 131 4.72 9.59 11.36
C THR A 131 3.68 8.80 10.57
N GLY A 132 4.08 8.21 9.43
CA GLY A 132 3.23 7.38 8.57
C GLY A 132 2.74 8.11 7.32
N TYR A 133 3.05 9.39 7.14
CA TYR A 133 2.65 10.15 5.94
C TYR A 133 3.41 9.73 4.69
N GLY A 134 4.60 9.15 4.82
CA GLY A 134 5.47 8.77 3.72
C GLY A 134 5.18 7.39 3.11
N TYR A 135 3.98 6.85 3.33
CA TYR A 135 3.53 5.63 2.67
C TYR A 135 3.24 5.92 1.19
N HIS A 136 3.76 5.07 0.31
CA HIS A 136 3.60 5.19 -1.13
C HIS A 136 3.46 3.79 -1.74
N ALA A 137 2.96 3.74 -2.96
CA ALA A 137 2.86 2.51 -3.72
C ALA A 137 3.04 2.76 -5.21
N ASP A 138 3.58 1.74 -5.88
CA ASP A 138 3.84 1.76 -7.31
C ASP A 138 2.98 0.70 -7.99
N TYR A 139 2.31 1.07 -9.07
CA TYR A 139 1.63 0.15 -9.96
C TYR A 139 2.42 0.01 -11.26
N VAL A 140 2.68 -1.22 -11.66
CA VAL A 140 3.25 -1.55 -12.97
C VAL A 140 2.33 -2.55 -13.64
N PHE A 141 1.89 -2.26 -14.87
CA PHE A 141 1.01 -3.13 -15.62
C PHE A 141 1.69 -4.49 -15.90
N GLY A 142 1.20 -5.54 -15.24
CA GLY A 142 1.71 -6.91 -15.36
C GLY A 142 0.72 -7.91 -15.96
N TRP A 143 -0.47 -7.48 -16.36
CA TRP A 143 -1.49 -8.38 -16.91
C TRP A 143 -1.10 -8.90 -18.29
N LYS A 144 -1.29 -10.20 -18.52
CA LYS A 144 -0.95 -10.85 -19.80
C LYS A 144 -2.08 -10.64 -20.82
N GLY A 145 -1.75 -10.14 -22.00
CA GLY A 145 -2.72 -9.99 -23.09
C GLY A 145 -3.93 -9.15 -22.69
N ASP A 146 -5.13 -9.70 -22.86
CA ASP A 146 -6.42 -9.05 -22.58
C ASP A 146 -7.01 -9.41 -21.21
N SER A 147 -6.24 -10.05 -20.31
CA SER A 147 -6.77 -10.55 -19.03
C SER A 147 -7.39 -9.46 -18.14
N LEU A 148 -6.78 -8.27 -18.07
CA LEU A 148 -7.39 -7.18 -17.29
C LEU A 148 -8.72 -6.73 -17.89
N GLN A 149 -8.79 -6.61 -19.23
CA GLN A 149 -10.01 -6.17 -19.91
C GLN A 149 -11.15 -7.17 -19.66
N LYS A 150 -10.88 -8.47 -19.80
CA LYS A 150 -11.83 -9.53 -19.46
C LYS A 150 -12.31 -9.45 -18.02
N ALA A 151 -11.38 -9.26 -17.07
CA ALA A 151 -11.72 -9.16 -15.64
C ALA A 151 -12.71 -8.02 -15.36
N VAL A 152 -12.47 -6.86 -15.97
CA VAL A 152 -13.30 -5.66 -15.82
C VAL A 152 -14.66 -5.85 -16.49
N ASP A 153 -14.68 -6.32 -17.75
CA ASP A 153 -15.92 -6.48 -18.53
C ASP A 153 -16.87 -7.52 -17.88
N GLN A 154 -16.30 -8.57 -17.30
CA GLN A 154 -17.05 -9.64 -16.64
C GLN A 154 -17.34 -9.36 -15.15
N ARG A 155 -16.89 -8.22 -14.61
CA ARG A 155 -17.12 -7.82 -13.22
C ARG A 155 -16.68 -8.87 -12.20
N CYS A 156 -15.47 -9.40 -12.39
CA CYS A 156 -14.94 -10.47 -11.54
C CYS A 156 -14.81 -10.04 -10.06
N SER A 157 -15.00 -10.99 -9.13
CA SER A 157 -15.00 -10.68 -7.69
C SER A 157 -14.29 -11.77 -6.86
N LEU A 158 -13.57 -11.33 -5.81
CA LEU A 158 -13.06 -12.18 -4.71
C LEU A 158 -12.41 -13.51 -5.15
N GLY A 159 -11.62 -13.49 -6.23
CA GLY A 159 -10.88 -14.65 -6.75
C GLY A 159 -11.65 -15.54 -7.73
N THR A 160 -12.92 -15.23 -8.02
CA THR A 160 -13.71 -15.94 -9.04
C THR A 160 -13.89 -15.06 -10.26
N CYS A 161 -13.46 -15.56 -11.41
CA CYS A 161 -13.56 -14.87 -12.69
C CYS A 161 -13.74 -15.90 -13.79
N GLU A 162 -14.90 -15.90 -14.44
CA GLU A 162 -15.13 -16.74 -15.61
C GLU A 162 -14.13 -16.36 -16.72
N GLY A 163 -13.70 -17.29 -17.57
CA GLY A 163 -12.83 -16.93 -18.71
C GLY A 163 -11.40 -16.45 -18.39
N LEU A 164 -10.99 -16.35 -17.11
CA LEU A 164 -9.58 -16.20 -16.73
C LEU A 164 -9.00 -17.53 -16.23
N THR A 165 -7.76 -17.79 -16.64
CA THR A 165 -6.99 -18.91 -16.10
C THR A 165 -6.64 -18.62 -14.64
N THR A 166 -7.12 -19.46 -13.73
CA THR A 166 -6.79 -19.41 -12.31
C THR A 166 -5.76 -20.48 -11.97
N GLN A 167 -5.10 -20.31 -10.82
CA GLN A 167 -4.20 -21.31 -10.25
C GLN A 167 -4.41 -21.34 -8.73
N ASP A 168 -4.19 -22.50 -8.11
CA ASP A 168 -4.17 -22.60 -6.66
C ASP A 168 -3.08 -21.71 -6.05
N GLN A 169 -3.40 -21.06 -4.93
CA GLN A 169 -2.43 -20.24 -4.20
C GLN A 169 -1.19 -21.06 -3.79
N SER A 170 -1.39 -22.34 -3.45
CA SER A 170 -0.29 -23.27 -3.10
C SER A 170 0.67 -23.52 -4.27
N VAL A 171 0.20 -23.43 -5.52
CA VAL A 171 1.04 -23.50 -6.72
C VAL A 171 1.75 -22.17 -6.94
N GLY A 172 1.04 -21.05 -6.83
CA GLY A 172 1.63 -19.71 -6.95
C GLY A 172 2.73 -19.43 -5.93
N ASN A 173 2.55 -19.87 -4.69
CA ASN A 173 3.52 -19.71 -3.59
C ASN A 173 4.84 -20.47 -3.81
N LYS A 174 4.91 -21.38 -4.80
CA LYS A 174 6.17 -22.03 -5.20
C LYS A 174 7.09 -21.08 -5.98
N CYS A 175 6.56 -20.00 -6.54
CA CYS A 175 7.34 -18.95 -7.17
C CYS A 175 8.08 -18.15 -6.12
N THR A 176 9.33 -18.53 -5.83
CA THR A 176 10.15 -17.91 -4.79
C THR A 176 11.37 -17.22 -5.40
N LYS A 177 11.71 -16.06 -4.87
CA LYS A 177 12.97 -15.36 -5.16
C LYS A 177 13.93 -15.60 -3.99
N LYS A 178 15.17 -15.98 -4.28
CA LYS A 178 16.22 -16.00 -3.26
C LYS A 178 16.44 -14.57 -2.72
N PRO A 179 16.71 -14.40 -1.40
CA PRO A 179 17.11 -13.12 -0.85
C PRO A 179 18.27 -12.52 -1.67
N SER A 180 18.11 -11.26 -2.10
CA SER A 180 19.11 -10.57 -2.91
C SER A 180 20.22 -9.92 -2.06
N PHE A 181 20.03 -9.92 -0.74
CA PHE A 181 21.01 -9.55 0.27
C PHE A 181 21.20 -10.74 1.22
N GLY A 182 22.37 -10.85 1.84
CA GLY A 182 22.68 -11.93 2.79
C GLY A 182 21.60 -12.06 3.87
N PRO A 183 21.49 -13.23 4.55
CA PRO A 183 20.42 -13.48 5.50
C PRO A 183 20.36 -12.30 6.49
N PRO A 184 19.25 -11.53 6.53
CA PRO A 184 19.15 -10.48 7.52
C PRO A 184 19.30 -11.17 8.88
N ASN A 185 20.13 -10.59 9.75
CA ASN A 185 20.14 -11.00 11.14
C ASN A 185 18.81 -10.55 11.75
N LEU A 186 17.78 -11.36 11.60
CA LEU A 186 16.43 -11.11 12.10
C LEU A 186 16.34 -11.30 13.63
N SER A 187 17.39 -11.80 14.27
CA SER A 187 17.45 -12.01 15.71
C SER A 187 18.09 -10.85 16.48
N GLY A 188 18.45 -9.75 15.81
CA GLY A 188 19.06 -8.59 16.44
C GLY A 188 18.52 -7.25 15.94
N TRP A 189 18.60 -6.23 16.79
CA TRP A 189 18.30 -4.85 16.42
C TRP A 189 19.31 -4.34 15.39
N VAL A 190 18.81 -3.74 14.31
CA VAL A 190 19.65 -3.02 13.35
C VAL A 190 20.00 -1.64 13.89
N LYS A 191 21.27 -1.23 13.81
CA LYS A 191 21.72 0.09 14.27
C LYS A 191 21.22 1.24 13.38
N HIS A 192 20.95 0.94 12.12
CA HIS A 192 20.48 1.89 11.11
C HIS A 192 19.48 1.19 10.18
N LEU A 193 18.58 1.96 9.59
CA LEU A 193 17.69 1.46 8.54
C LEU A 193 18.51 1.02 7.30
N PRO A 194 17.98 0.10 6.48
CA PRO A 194 18.59 -0.26 5.20
C PRO A 194 18.94 1.01 4.38
N GLY A 195 20.12 1.02 3.76
CA GLY A 195 20.61 2.21 3.04
C GLY A 195 21.11 3.35 3.93
N LYS A 196 21.22 3.15 5.26
CA LYS A 196 21.59 4.17 6.26
C LYS A 196 20.61 5.35 6.30
N MET A 197 19.33 5.09 6.00
CA MET A 197 18.29 6.10 6.11
C MET A 197 18.20 6.63 7.54
N LYS A 198 18.15 7.96 7.67
CA LYS A 198 17.94 8.62 8.97
C LYS A 198 16.45 8.65 9.26
N VAL A 199 16.07 8.37 10.50
CA VAL A 199 14.72 8.63 10.97
C VAL A 199 14.59 10.14 11.14
N THR A 200 13.62 10.73 10.45
CA THR A 200 13.37 12.18 10.50
C THR A 200 12.07 12.40 11.24
N TYR A 201 12.20 12.93 12.46
CA TYR A 201 11.08 13.49 13.22
C TYR A 201 10.95 14.97 12.83
N GLN A 202 9.73 15.46 12.64
CA GLN A 202 9.47 16.91 12.54
C GLN A 202 9.35 17.51 13.94
#